data_AF-A0A2E5E015-F1
#
_entry.id   AF-A0A2E5E015-F1
#
_cell.length_a   1.000
_cell.length_b   1.000
_cell.length_c   1.000
_cell.angle_alpha   90.00
_cell.angle_beta   90.00
_cell.angle_gamma   90.00
#
_symmetry.space_group_name_H-M   'P 1'
#
loop_
_entity.id
_entity.type
_entity.pdbx_description
1 polymer ?
#
loop_
_entity_poly.entity_id
_entity_poly.type
_entity_poly.pdbx_seq_one_letter_code
_entity_poly.pdbx_strand_id
1 'polypeptide(L)' 'MSHNNEGHCGSCAHFGDGIPSEQLVQIRINSQDSGVVGGCDHPENSSHHLMVSPISSCDRYTPAEAA' A
#
# COMPACT_ATOMS: atom_id res chain seq x y z
N MET A 1 0.42 -19.60 15.99
CA MET A 1 0.46 -19.12 14.60
C MET A 1 -0.40 -17.87 14.53
N SER A 2 0.13 -16.71 14.94
CA SER A 2 -0.64 -15.46 14.97
C SER A 2 -0.29 -14.63 13.75
N HIS A 3 -0.84 -14.98 12.58
CA HIS A 3 -0.83 -14.11 11.40
C HIS A 3 -1.98 -13.11 11.52
N ASN A 4 -1.85 -12.17 12.46
CA ASN A 4 -2.77 -11.04 12.56
C ASN A 4 -1.97 -9.75 12.46
N ASN A 5 -1.73 -9.32 11.23
CA ASN A 5 -1.34 -7.96 10.93
C ASN A 5 -2.10 -7.56 9.66
N GLU A 6 -3.40 -7.31 9.82
CA GLU A 6 -4.33 -6.89 8.77
C GLU A 6 -4.02 -5.47 8.29
N GLY A 7 -2.81 -5.25 7.77
CA GLY A 7 -2.43 -3.99 7.15
C GLY A 7 -2.80 -3.99 5.67
N HIS A 8 -3.52 -2.96 5.24
CA HIS A 8 -3.87 -2.78 3.84
C HIS A 8 -2.71 -2.13 3.08
N CYS A 9 -2.60 -2.41 1.78
CA CYS A 9 -1.60 -1.81 0.91
C CYS A 9 -1.62 -0.28 0.99
N GLY A 10 -2.79 0.35 1.11
CA GLY A 10 -2.92 1.81 1.16
C GLY A 10 -2.22 2.48 2.36
N SER A 11 -1.98 1.75 3.46
CA SER A 11 -1.21 2.24 4.61
C SER A 11 0.20 1.64 4.68
N CYS A 12 0.60 0.87 3.67
CA CYS A 12 1.90 0.21 3.61
C CYS A 12 2.99 1.16 3.08
N ALA A 13 4.19 1.08 3.63
CA ALA A 13 5.35 1.86 3.21
C ALA A 13 5.78 1.57 1.76
N HIS A 14 5.47 0.39 1.25
CA HIS A 14 5.84 -0.07 -0.09
C HIS A 14 4.81 0.25 -1.18
N PHE A 15 3.66 0.83 -0.82
CA PHE A 15 2.60 1.14 -1.77
C PHE A 15 2.69 2.59 -2.24
N GLY A 16 2.43 2.79 -3.53
CA GLY A 16 2.28 4.10 -4.12
C GLY A 16 3.23 4.42 -5.26
N ASP A 17 3.94 3.42 -5.78
CA ASP A 17 4.71 3.64 -7.00
C ASP A 17 3.78 4.10 -8.14
N GLY A 18 4.16 5.18 -8.80
CA GLY A 18 3.35 5.84 -9.83
C GLY A 18 2.18 6.69 -9.33
N ILE A 19 1.92 6.80 -8.00
CA ILE A 19 0.86 7.65 -7.44
C ILE A 19 1.45 8.99 -6.98
N PRO A 20 0.82 10.15 -7.31
CA PRO A 20 1.26 11.45 -6.82
C PRO A 20 1.17 11.53 -5.28
N SER A 21 2.13 12.21 -4.66
CA SER A 21 2.30 12.32 -3.20
C SER A 21 1.04 12.80 -2.47
N GLU A 22 0.35 13.82 -2.99
CA GLU A 22 -0.91 14.31 -2.40
C GLU A 22 -1.99 13.24 -2.35
N GLN A 23 -2.10 12.43 -3.42
CA GLN A 23 -3.07 11.34 -3.48
C GLN A 23 -2.64 10.18 -2.57
N LEU A 24 -1.33 9.92 -2.42
CA LEU A 24 -0.83 8.95 -1.44
C LEU A 24 -1.17 9.32 0.00
N VAL A 25 -1.07 10.61 0.35
CA VAL A 25 -1.49 11.08 1.68
C VAL A 25 -2.98 10.82 1.88
N GLN A 26 -3.83 11.12 0.90
CA GLN A 26 -5.27 10.83 0.98
C GLN A 26 -5.55 9.33 1.14
N ILE A 27 -4.86 8.47 0.38
CA ILE A 27 -5.01 7.02 0.46
C ILE A 27 -4.61 6.48 1.84
N ARG A 28 -3.54 7.02 2.44
CA ARG A 28 -3.07 6.62 3.78
C ARG A 28 -4.06 7.03 4.87
N ILE A 29 -4.79 8.12 4.68
CA ILE A 29 -5.86 8.58 5.59
C ILE A 29 -7.16 7.79 5.35
N ASN A 30 -7.52 7.56 4.09
CA ASN A 30 -8.72 6.85 3.67
C ASN A 30 -8.47 6.04 2.39
N SER A 31 -8.17 4.75 2.56
CA SER A 31 -7.89 3.83 1.47
C SER A 31 -9.14 3.28 0.76
N GLN A 32 -10.32 3.39 1.38
CA GLN A 32 -11.57 2.83 0.87
C GLN A 32 -12.18 3.63 -0.28
N ASP A 33 -11.99 4.95 -0.32
CA ASP A 33 -12.66 5.84 -1.27
C ASP A 33 -11.85 6.13 -2.55
N SER A 34 -10.58 5.73 -2.59
CA SER A 34 -9.67 6.25 -3.61
C SER A 34 -9.92 5.68 -5.02
N GLY A 35 -10.44 4.45 -5.16
CA GLY A 35 -10.64 3.81 -6.49
C GLY A 35 -9.37 3.67 -7.34
N VAL A 36 -8.20 3.95 -6.76
CA VAL A 36 -6.91 3.98 -7.43
C VAL A 36 -6.20 2.64 -7.34
N VAL A 37 -5.29 2.41 -8.29
CA VAL A 37 -4.38 1.28 -8.28
C VAL A 37 -2.97 1.84 -8.24
N GLY A 38 -2.15 1.36 -7.30
CA GLY A 38 -0.78 1.82 -7.11
C GLY A 38 0.20 0.67 -7.21
N GLY A 39 1.44 0.99 -7.59
CA GLY A 39 2.50 0.00 -7.60
C GLY A 39 2.92 -0.39 -6.19
N CYS A 40 3.27 -1.67 -6.03
CA CYS A 40 3.88 -2.23 -4.83
C CYS A 40 5.38 -2.42 -5.08
N ASP A 41 6.21 -1.60 -4.43
CA ASP A 41 7.67 -1.66 -4.51
C ASP A 41 8.29 -2.50 -3.38
N HIS A 42 7.56 -3.51 -2.89
CA HIS A 42 8.14 -4.44 -1.93
C HIS A 42 9.31 -5.18 -2.61
N PRO A 43 10.50 -5.31 -2.00
CA PRO A 43 11.68 -5.86 -2.69
C PRO A 43 11.48 -7.27 -3.24
N GLU A 44 10.64 -8.09 -2.60
CA GLU A 44 10.27 -9.43 -3.09
C GLU A 44 9.36 -9.39 -4.35
N ASN A 45 8.69 -8.27 -4.61
CA ASN A 45 7.71 -8.08 -5.70
C ASN A 45 8.10 -6.96 -6.69
N SER A 46 9.12 -6.16 -6.40
CA SER A 46 9.53 -5.01 -7.22
C SER A 46 9.89 -5.43 -8.64
N SER A 47 10.49 -6.62 -8.82
CA SER A 47 10.78 -7.18 -10.17
C SER A 47 9.53 -7.49 -11.01
N HIS A 48 8.36 -7.57 -10.39
CA HIS A 48 7.09 -7.89 -11.05
C HIS A 48 6.22 -6.66 -11.32
N HIS A 49 6.63 -5.47 -10.85
CA HIS A 49 5.88 -4.20 -10.97
C HIS A 49 4.38 -4.39 -10.67
N LEU A 50 4.07 -5.04 -9.55
CA LEU A 50 2.69 -5.39 -9.24
C LEU A 50 1.87 -4.14 -8.93
N MET A 51 0.69 -4.08 -9.54
CA MET A 51 -0.31 -3.06 -9.28
C MET A 51 -1.38 -3.62 -8.35
N VAL A 52 -1.62 -2.96 -7.23
CA VAL A 52 -2.58 -3.38 -6.20
C VAL A 52 -3.50 -2.23 -5.82
N SER A 53 -4.70 -2.56 -5.35
CA SER A 53 -5.61 -1.56 -4.80
C SER A 53 -5.21 -1.24 -3.35
N PRO A 54 -5.42 -0.01 -2.87
CA PRO A 54 -5.07 0.36 -1.50
C PRO A 54 -5.87 -0.39 -0.44
N ILE A 55 -7.01 -0.99 -0.80
CA ILE A 55 -7.80 -1.86 0.09
C ILE A 55 -7.30 -3.31 0.15
N SER A 56 -6.37 -3.71 -0.74
CA SER A 56 -5.82 -5.07 -0.74
C SER A 56 -5.05 -5.35 0.55
N SER A 57 -5.20 -6.57 1.08
CA SER A 57 -4.41 -7.04 2.22
C SER A 57 -2.95 -7.25 1.82
N CYS A 58 -2.02 -6.88 2.71
CA CYS A 58 -0.59 -7.05 2.50
C CYS A 58 -0.01 -8.07 3.48
N ASP A 59 0.51 -9.20 2.98
CA ASP A 59 1.10 -10.27 3.82
C ASP A 59 2.34 -9.79 4.59
N ARG A 60 3.19 -9.00 3.93
CA ARG A 60 4.38 -8.36 4.50
C ARG A 60 4.15 -6.88 4.78
N TYR A 61 3.06 -6.58 5.48
CA TYR A 61 2.72 -5.22 5.82
C TYR A 61 3.80 -4.54 6.65
N THR A 62 4.28 -3.40 6.15
CA THR A 62 5.11 -2.46 6.91
C THR A 62 4.37 -1.13 6.95
N PRO A 63 4.02 -0.60 8.14
CA PRO A 63 3.30 0.67 8.22
C PRO A 63 4.13 1.80 7.62
N ALA A 64 3.51 2.61 6.76
CA ALA A 64 4.11 3.86 6.33
C ALA A 64 4.26 4.77 7.57
N GLU A 65 5.46 5.27 7.81
CA GLU A 65 5.71 6.27 8.82
C GLU A 65 4.77 7.48 8.60
N ALA A 66 4.02 7.82 9.65
CA ALA A 66 3.15 8.99 9.63
C ALA A 66 4.06 10.22 9.51
N ALA A 67 3.88 10.96 8.42
CA ALA A 67 4.54 12.26 8.21
C ALA A 67 4.14 13.26 9.30
#